data_AF-A0A1D2M1U2-F1
#
_entry.id   AF-A0A1D2M1U2-F1
#
_cell.length_a   1.000
_cell.length_b   1.000
_cell.length_c   1.000
_cell.angle_alpha   90.00
_cell.angle_beta   90.00
_cell.angle_gamma   90.00
#
_symmetry.space_group_name_H-M   'P 1'
#
loop_
_entity.id
_entity.type
_entity.pdbx_description
1 polymer ?
#
loop_
_entity_poly.entity_id
_entity_poly.type
_entity_poly.pdbx_seq_one_letter_code
_entity_poly.pdbx_strand_id
1 'polypeptide(L)'
;LVYGGTVRFSTTEAREILIIAESQLIQVFQDAESNQRILTTFLSARIIKDIESSPLRRAYNEFSCATWAREFFHLLACRHDVVSALNQLINLDDSNLKNYQMKIHHIFKNLILPKNWKSRCKLEKSLFTCEMNHENH
;
A
#
# COMPACT_ATOMS: atom_id res chain seq x y z
N LEU A 1 -16.33 -1.02 1.43
CA LEU A 1 -15.27 -0.15 1.98
C LEU A 1 -15.91 1.21 2.25
N VAL A 2 -15.94 1.65 3.51
CA VAL A 2 -16.63 2.89 3.89
C VAL A 2 -15.70 4.07 3.63
N TYR A 3 -16.21 5.08 2.93
CA TYR A 3 -15.52 6.33 2.62
C TYR A 3 -15.62 7.31 3.80
N GLY A 4 -14.54 8.01 4.13
CA GLY A 4 -14.54 9.07 5.16
C GLY A 4 -14.36 8.60 6.61
N GLY A 5 -13.76 7.42 6.82
CA GLY A 5 -13.49 6.89 8.16
C GLY A 5 -12.34 5.88 8.19
N THR A 6 -11.88 5.53 9.40
CA THR A 6 -10.90 4.46 9.59
C THR A 6 -11.57 3.12 9.32
N VAL A 7 -11.26 2.49 8.19
CA VAL A 7 -11.74 1.13 7.92
C VAL A 7 -10.91 0.17 8.79
N ARG A 8 -11.62 -0.65 9.57
CA ARG A 8 -11.00 -1.66 10.42
C ARG A 8 -10.70 -2.89 9.56
N PHE A 9 -9.43 -3.04 9.19
CA PHE A 9 -8.87 -4.25 8.62
C PHE A 9 -7.95 -4.91 9.64
N SER A 10 -7.84 -6.23 9.60
CA SER A 10 -6.67 -6.91 10.12
C SER A 10 -5.46 -6.64 9.21
N THR A 11 -4.26 -6.80 9.75
CA THR A 11 -2.99 -6.68 9.00
C THR A 11 -2.97 -7.60 7.79
N THR A 12 -3.40 -8.85 7.93
CA THR A 12 -3.49 -9.82 6.82
C THR A 12 -4.43 -9.31 5.72
N GLU A 13 -5.64 -8.87 6.09
CA GLU A 13 -6.61 -8.37 5.11
C GLU A 13 -6.08 -7.15 4.36
N ALA A 14 -5.44 -6.21 5.06
CA ALA A 14 -4.87 -5.03 4.42
C ALA A 14 -3.76 -5.39 3.42
N ARG A 15 -2.93 -6.39 3.73
CA ARG A 15 -1.91 -6.92 2.80
C ARG A 15 -2.54 -7.58 1.58
N GLU A 16 -3.51 -8.47 1.78
CA GLU A 16 -4.21 -9.14 0.68
C GLU A 16 -4.92 -8.12 -0.22
N ILE A 17 -5.57 -7.10 0.36
CA ILE A 17 -6.21 -6.02 -0.39
C ILE A 17 -5.19 -5.30 -1.29
N LEU A 18 -4.01 -4.94 -0.74
CA LEU A 18 -2.96 -4.30 -1.53
C LEU A 18 -2.46 -5.20 -2.65
N ILE A 19 -2.19 -6.47 -2.37
CA ILE A 19 -1.69 -7.43 -3.37
C ILE A 19 -2.71 -7.63 -4.51
N ILE A 20 -3.99 -7.80 -4.19
CA ILE A 20 -5.04 -7.99 -5.20
C ILE A 20 -5.24 -6.72 -6.02
N ALA A 21 -5.21 -5.55 -5.38
CA ALA A 21 -5.40 -4.27 -6.05
C ALA A 21 -4.15 -3.79 -6.82
N GLU A 22 -2.96 -4.32 -6.51
CA GLU A 22 -1.66 -3.83 -6.99
C GLU A 22 -1.62 -3.65 -8.51
N SER A 23 -2.03 -4.66 -9.27
CA SER A 23 -1.98 -4.62 -10.73
C SER A 23 -2.80 -3.46 -11.33
N GLN A 24 -3.97 -3.17 -10.77
CA GLN A 24 -4.82 -2.06 -11.19
C GLN A 24 -4.29 -0.72 -10.65
N LEU A 25 -3.77 -0.72 -9.42
CA LEU A 25 -3.20 0.48 -8.81
C LEU A 25 -1.96 0.95 -9.58
N ILE A 26 -1.08 0.06 -10.03
CA ILE A 26 0.09 0.43 -10.85
C ILE A 26 -0.33 1.20 -12.11
N GLN A 27 -1.48 0.89 -12.71
CA GLN A 27 -2.00 1.61 -13.88
C GLN A 27 -2.50 3.03 -13.57
N VAL A 28 -2.72 3.36 -12.29
CA VAL A 28 -3.08 4.71 -11.87
C VAL A 28 -1.84 5.59 -11.73
N PHE A 29 -0.74 5.03 -11.23
CA PHE A 29 0.49 5.74 -10.85
C PHE A 29 1.43 5.93 -12.05
N GLN A 30 0.94 6.65 -13.07
CA GLN A 30 1.63 6.85 -14.35
C GLN A 30 2.32 8.23 -14.48
N ASP A 31 2.11 9.12 -13.52
CA ASP A 31 2.60 10.50 -13.55
C ASP A 31 3.61 10.73 -12.43
N ALA A 32 4.81 11.18 -12.79
CA ALA A 32 5.93 11.30 -11.86
C ALA A 32 5.65 12.35 -10.78
N GLU A 33 5.12 13.53 -11.15
CA GLU A 33 4.84 14.60 -10.18
C GLU A 33 3.79 14.15 -9.15
N SER A 34 2.71 13.51 -9.61
CA SER A 34 1.68 12.95 -8.75
C SER A 34 2.25 11.87 -7.81
N ASN A 35 3.11 10.99 -8.30
CA ASN A 35 3.78 9.97 -7.49
C ASN A 35 4.66 10.61 -6.41
N GLN A 36 5.38 11.68 -6.73
CA GLN A 36 6.20 12.41 -5.77
C GLN A 36 5.36 13.12 -4.69
N ARG A 37 4.19 13.65 -5.06
CA ARG A 37 3.22 14.20 -4.11
C ARG A 37 2.68 13.11 -3.18
N ILE A 38 2.33 11.94 -3.71
CA ILE A 38 1.93 10.79 -2.87
C ILE A 38 3.03 10.44 -1.87
N LEU A 39 4.29 10.34 -2.31
CA LEU A 39 5.40 10.06 -1.40
C LEU A 39 5.49 11.10 -0.29
N THR A 40 5.39 12.38 -0.65
CA THR A 40 5.43 13.49 0.30
C THR A 40 4.30 13.42 1.32
N THR A 41 3.09 13.06 0.88
CA THR A 41 1.93 12.84 1.76
C THR A 41 2.19 11.71 2.76
N PHE A 42 2.74 10.59 2.30
CA PHE A 42 3.05 9.44 3.16
C PHE A 42 4.20 9.71 4.13
N LEU A 43 5.22 10.48 3.71
CA LEU A 43 6.30 10.94 4.58
C LEU A 43 5.77 11.89 5.67
N SER A 44 4.94 12.85 5.27
CA SER A 44 4.35 13.85 6.19
C SER A 44 3.42 13.20 7.22
N ALA A 45 2.66 12.19 6.81
CA ALA A 45 1.83 11.37 7.69
C ALA A 45 2.64 10.40 8.59
N ARG A 46 3.98 10.40 8.47
CA ARG A 46 4.89 9.47 9.16
C ARG A 46 4.57 7.99 8.92
N ILE A 47 3.91 7.69 7.80
CA ILE A 47 3.65 6.33 7.37
C ILE A 47 4.94 5.79 6.79
N ILE A 48 5.53 6.45 5.80
CA ILE A 48 6.85 6.08 5.30
C ILE A 48 7.90 6.89 6.07
N LYS A 49 8.98 6.24 6.52
CA LYS A 49 10.14 6.93 7.09
C LYS A 49 11.08 7.36 5.96
N ASP A 50 11.82 8.43 6.19
CA ASP A 50 12.69 9.00 5.14
C ASP A 50 13.73 7.99 4.63
N ILE A 51 14.30 7.16 5.52
CA ILE A 51 15.24 6.08 5.15
C ILE A 51 14.60 5.04 4.21
N GLU A 52 13.33 4.71 4.42
CA GLU A 52 12.57 3.74 3.61
C GLU A 52 12.18 4.31 2.23
N SER A 53 12.27 5.63 2.05
CA SER A 53 11.95 6.29 0.79
C SER A 53 13.08 6.24 -0.25
N SER A 54 14.28 5.83 0.16
CA SER A 54 15.46 5.82 -0.72
C SER A 54 15.25 5.01 -2.02
N PRO A 55 14.68 3.79 -1.99
CA PRO A 55 14.37 3.03 -3.21
C PRO A 55 13.37 3.76 -4.11
N LEU A 56 12.38 4.46 -3.52
CA LEU A 56 11.36 5.21 -4.26
C LEU A 56 11.94 6.47 -4.92
N ARG A 57 12.83 7.19 -4.21
CA ARG A 57 13.53 8.35 -4.77
C ARG A 57 14.45 7.94 -5.91
N ARG A 58 15.10 6.77 -5.79
CA ARG A 58 15.90 6.19 -6.88
C ARG A 58 15.02 5.78 -8.07
N ALA A 59 13.91 5.09 -7.81
CA ALA A 59 12.92 4.70 -8.83
C ALA A 59 12.37 5.91 -9.60
N TYR A 60 12.18 7.04 -8.92
CA TYR A 60 11.71 8.29 -9.51
C TYR A 60 12.74 8.92 -10.47
N ASN A 61 14.03 8.87 -10.13
CA ASN A 61 15.09 9.51 -10.92
C ASN A 61 15.62 8.61 -12.06
N GLU A 62 15.61 7.29 -11.87
CA GLU A 62 16.35 6.35 -12.73
C GLU A 62 15.44 5.42 -13.54
N PHE A 63 14.14 5.32 -13.20
CA PHE A 63 13.24 4.30 -13.75
C PHE A 63 11.88 4.86 -14.18
N SER A 64 10.96 3.96 -14.54
CA SER A 64 9.60 4.29 -14.97
C SER A 64 8.65 4.51 -13.78
N CYS A 65 7.56 5.27 -14.00
CA CYS A 65 6.47 5.42 -13.03
C CYS A 65 5.87 4.06 -12.60
N ALA A 66 5.83 3.07 -13.50
CA ALA A 66 5.37 1.72 -13.17
C ALA A 66 6.33 1.00 -12.22
N THR A 67 7.64 1.17 -12.39
CA THR A 67 8.66 0.65 -11.45
C THR A 67 8.48 1.32 -10.09
N TRP A 68 8.35 2.64 -10.08
CA TRP A 68 8.09 3.40 -8.86
C TRP A 68 6.83 2.90 -8.13
N ALA A 69 5.75 2.65 -8.86
CA ALA A 69 4.49 2.17 -8.28
C ALA A 69 4.62 0.79 -7.66
N ARG A 70 5.34 -0.15 -8.32
CA ARG A 70 5.62 -1.48 -7.77
C ARG A 70 6.41 -1.39 -6.47
N GLU A 71 7.49 -0.62 -6.46
CA GLU A 71 8.30 -0.41 -5.26
C GLU A 71 7.46 0.21 -4.13
N PHE A 72 6.59 1.18 -4.46
CA PHE A 72 5.72 1.82 -3.50
C PHE A 72 4.74 0.81 -2.87
N PHE A 73 4.03 0.03 -3.67
CA PHE A 73 3.06 -0.94 -3.15
C PHE A 73 3.73 -2.12 -2.43
N HIS A 74 4.88 -2.57 -2.92
CA HIS A 74 5.71 -3.56 -2.22
C HIS A 74 6.11 -3.05 -0.85
N LEU A 75 6.62 -1.81 -0.77
CA LEU A 75 6.96 -1.18 0.49
C LEU A 75 5.76 -1.16 1.43
N LEU A 76 4.59 -0.70 0.99
CA LEU A 76 3.38 -0.64 1.81
C LEU A 76 2.93 -2.02 2.34
N ALA A 77 2.99 -3.06 1.50
CA ALA A 77 2.57 -4.41 1.85
C ALA A 77 3.49 -5.07 2.90
N CYS A 78 4.80 -4.79 2.85
CA CYS A 78 5.78 -5.33 3.79
C CYS A 78 5.75 -4.67 5.17
N ARG A 79 5.04 -3.55 5.35
CA ARG A 79 5.02 -2.81 6.61
C ARG A 79 4.28 -3.53 7.74
N HIS A 80 4.65 -3.20 8.97
CA HIS A 80 3.95 -3.63 10.19
C HIS A 80 2.63 -2.87 10.39
N ASP A 81 2.57 -1.60 9.97
CA ASP A 81 1.42 -0.68 10.05
C ASP A 81 0.67 -0.56 8.71
N VAL A 82 0.67 -1.62 7.90
CA VAL A 82 0.00 -1.70 6.59
C VAL A 82 -1.47 -1.22 6.60
N VAL A 83 -2.18 -1.40 7.72
CA VAL A 83 -3.56 -0.91 7.89
C VAL A 83 -3.61 0.63 7.84
N SER A 84 -2.66 1.31 8.48
CA SER A 84 -2.55 2.78 8.43
C SER A 84 -2.18 3.25 7.03
N ALA A 85 -1.24 2.56 6.37
CA ALA A 85 -0.85 2.85 5.00
C ALA A 85 -2.01 2.70 4.01
N LEU A 86 -2.76 1.61 4.11
CA LEU A 86 -3.93 1.36 3.26
C LEU A 86 -5.03 2.41 3.52
N ASN A 87 -5.29 2.75 4.78
CA ASN A 87 -6.26 3.80 5.11
C ASN A 87 -5.83 5.16 4.55
N GLN A 88 -4.54 5.51 4.57
CA GLN A 88 -4.04 6.73 3.95
C GLN A 88 -4.22 6.71 2.43
N LEU A 89 -3.95 5.57 1.78
CA LEU A 89 -4.11 5.42 0.34
C LEU A 89 -5.57 5.59 -0.09
N ILE A 90 -6.50 4.99 0.66
CA ILE A 90 -7.94 5.09 0.38
C ILE A 90 -8.46 6.50 0.67
N ASN A 91 -7.95 7.16 1.71
CA ASN A 91 -8.41 8.48 2.14
C ASN A 91 -7.42 9.59 1.76
N LEU A 92 -6.78 9.48 0.59
CA LEU A 92 -5.96 10.56 0.06
C LEU A 92 -6.78 11.85 -0.05
N ASP A 93 -6.29 12.90 0.60
CA ASP A 93 -6.92 14.22 0.61
C ASP A 93 -5.92 15.29 0.15
N ASP A 94 -5.82 15.43 -1.17
CA ASP A 94 -5.00 16.43 -1.86
C ASP A 94 -5.73 16.86 -3.14
N SER A 95 -6.06 18.14 -3.26
CA SER A 95 -6.78 18.67 -4.43
C SER A 95 -6.07 18.42 -5.77
N ASN A 96 -4.73 18.33 -5.74
CA ASN A 96 -3.91 18.06 -6.92
C ASN A 96 -3.91 16.59 -7.34
N LEU A 97 -4.34 15.70 -6.45
CA LEU A 97 -4.42 14.25 -6.69
C LEU A 97 -5.85 13.77 -6.98
N LYS A 98 -6.77 14.67 -7.31
CA LYS A 98 -8.20 14.34 -7.52
C LYS A 98 -8.42 13.21 -8.54
N ASN A 99 -7.64 13.18 -9.63
CA ASN A 99 -7.73 12.11 -10.63
C ASN A 99 -7.25 10.76 -10.06
N TYR A 100 -6.16 10.77 -9.28
CA TYR A 100 -5.64 9.58 -8.61
C TYR A 100 -6.64 9.07 -7.59
N GLN A 101 -7.17 9.94 -6.73
CA GLN A 101 -8.20 9.62 -5.74
C GLN A 101 -9.40 8.94 -6.38
N MET A 102 -9.97 9.53 -7.44
CA MET A 102 -11.12 8.93 -8.13
C MET A 102 -10.82 7.53 -8.66
N LYS A 103 -9.65 7.32 -9.29
CA LYS A 103 -9.25 6.02 -9.83
C LYS A 103 -8.98 4.99 -8.73
N ILE A 104 -8.28 5.40 -7.66
CA ILE A 104 -8.02 4.56 -6.49
C ILE A 104 -9.35 4.15 -5.84
N HIS A 105 -10.27 5.08 -5.65
CA HIS A 105 -11.60 4.80 -5.12
C HIS A 105 -12.39 3.87 -6.03
N HIS A 106 -12.31 4.06 -7.35
CA HIS A 106 -12.96 3.18 -8.31
C HIS A 106 -12.45 1.74 -8.19
N ILE A 107 -11.12 1.55 -8.10
CA ILE A 107 -10.49 0.23 -7.91
C ILE A 107 -11.00 -0.41 -6.62
N PHE A 108 -10.92 0.29 -5.49
CA PHE A 108 -11.34 -0.27 -4.21
C PHE A 108 -12.85 -0.52 -4.12
N LYS A 109 -13.69 0.30 -4.75
CA LYS A 109 -15.14 0.10 -4.81
C LYS A 109 -15.52 -1.16 -5.59
N ASN A 110 -14.78 -1.46 -6.66
CA ASN A 110 -15.02 -2.61 -7.54
C ASN A 110 -14.15 -3.82 -7.21
N LEU A 111 -13.34 -3.75 -6.15
CA LEU A 111 -12.46 -4.84 -5.75
C LEU A 111 -13.30 -6.03 -5.29
N ILE A 112 -13.25 -7.13 -6.04
CA ILE A 112 -13.92 -8.37 -5.67
C ILE A 112 -13.00 -9.13 -4.71
N LEU A 113 -13.33 -9.09 -3.42
CA LEU A 113 -12.64 -9.89 -2.41
C LEU A 113 -13.16 -11.34 -2.45
N PRO A 114 -12.29 -12.36 -2.40
CA PRO A 114 -12.72 -13.75 -2.40
C PRO A 114 -13.64 -14.07 -1.21
N LYS A 115 -14.77 -14.75 -1.48
CA LYS A 115 -15.86 -15.03 -0.51
C LYS A 115 -15.44 -15.80 0.76
N ASN A 116 -14.24 -16.38 0.78
CA ASN A 116 -13.73 -17.25 1.86
C ASN A 116 -12.87 -16.49 2.90
N TRP A 117 -12.88 -15.15 2.86
CA TRP A 117 -12.05 -14.27 3.69
C TRP A 117 -12.12 -14.56 5.21
N LYS A 118 -13.30 -14.93 5.75
CA LYS A 118 -13.44 -15.31 7.17
C LYS A 118 -12.78 -16.66 7.54
N SER A 119 -12.50 -17.52 6.57
CA SER A 119 -12.04 -18.89 6.81
C SER A 119 -10.53 -19.07 6.73
N ARG A 120 -9.81 -18.15 6.07
CA ARG A 120 -8.34 -18.20 5.93
C ARG A 120 -7.56 -17.71 7.16
N CYS A 121 -8.16 -16.85 8.00
CA CYS A 121 -7.56 -16.38 9.25
C CYS A 121 -7.22 -17.50 10.27
N LYS A 122 -7.69 -18.74 10.08
CA LYS A 122 -7.33 -19.88 10.94
C LYS A 122 -6.03 -20.60 10.54
N LEU A 123 -5.51 -20.40 9.32
CA LEU A 123 -4.36 -21.16 8.82
C LEU A 123 -3.01 -20.43 8.95
N GLU A 124 -2.99 -19.09 9.05
CA GLU A 124 -1.73 -18.33 9.09
C GLU A 124 -1.02 -18.27 10.45
N LYS A 125 -1.60 -18.82 11.52
CA LYS A 125 -0.86 -19.04 12.78
C LYS A 125 0.24 -20.11 12.65
N SER A 126 0.30 -20.84 11.55
CA SER A 126 1.24 -21.96 11.37
C SER A 126 2.41 -21.66 10.43
N LEU A 127 2.42 -20.53 9.69
CA LEU A 127 3.41 -20.31 8.62
C LEU A 127 4.26 -19.04 8.77
N PHE A 128 4.00 -18.18 9.75
CA PHE A 128 4.89 -17.06 10.12
C PHE A 128 5.85 -17.48 11.24
N THR A 129 6.63 -18.51 11.00
CA THR A 129 7.98 -18.65 11.56
C THR A 129 8.97 -18.33 10.44
N CYS A 130 8.93 -17.10 9.92
CA CYS A 130 10.07 -16.54 9.21
C CYS A 130 11.10 -16.13 10.26
N GLU A 131 12.05 -17.03 10.50
CA GLU A 131 13.47 -16.72 10.71
C GLU A 131 13.77 -15.52 11.62
N MET A 132 13.58 -15.72 12.93
CA MET A 132 14.36 -15.04 13.96
C MET A 132 15.26 -16.06 14.66
N ASN A 133 16.19 -16.66 13.92
CA ASN A 133 17.31 -17.41 14.50
C ASN A 133 18.57 -17.10 13.71
N HIS A 134 19.12 -15.91 13.94
CA HIS A 134 20.55 -15.71 13.94
C HIS A 134 20.86 -14.49 14.80
N GLU A 135 21.21 -14.76 16.06
CA GLU A 135 22.34 -14.16 16.78
C GLU A 135 22.26 -14.55 18.25
N ASN A 136 23.04 -15.56 18.64
CA ASN A 136 23.65 -15.68 19.97
C ASN A 136 24.66 -16.85 19.94
N HIS A 137 25.93 -16.49 19.71
CA HIS A 137 27.13 -16.79 20.54
C HIS A 137 28.40 -16.89 19.71
#